data_AF-A0A534BET9-F1
#
_entry.id   AF-A0A534BET9-F1
#
_cell.length_a   1.000
_cell.length_b   1.000
_cell.length_c   1.000
_cell.angle_alpha   90.00
_cell.angle_beta   90.00
_cell.angle_gamma   90.00
#
_symmetry.space_group_name_H-M   'P 1'
#
loop_
_entity.id
_entity.type
_entity.pdbx_description
1 polymer ?
#
loop_
_entity_poly.entity_id
_entity_poly.type
_entity_poly.pdbx_seq_one_letter_code
_entity_poly.pdbx_strand_id
1 'polypeptide(L)'
;MQAEERFGLNADPDGDGFTNELTVADLTAVSLFQATLPVPGRVIPNDPAVEQANRLGEAVFNQIGCATCHATLPLTANHNPGLPGQPGWIYFEPSPYNPAVGPNSPNLQLGPANYPISAPALTVDLTSDMLPLPRLRAHHGLVMVPAYTDLKLHDISATSDPGTDPECEPLDQNQAAGSPGFFAGNCKFITRKLWGFYNQGGAFMHHGKFTTAREAVEAHNGEALSQRLAFDALPTDLQNDLIEFLKSLQVLPPGSSSLVIDEHGKPKSWPPSADSSPDDR
;
A
#
# COMPACT_ATOMS: atom_id res chain seq x y z
N MET A 1 -4.86 15.75 20.73
CA MET A 1 -4.62 16.17 19.34
C MET A 1 -5.85 15.96 18.48
N GLN A 2 -6.61 17.03 18.36
CA GLN A 2 -7.87 17.20 17.66
C GLN A 2 -7.62 18.08 16.43
N ALA A 3 -7.99 17.55 15.27
CA ALA A 3 -7.95 18.27 14.01
C ALA A 3 -9.01 19.37 13.96
N GLU A 4 -8.61 20.60 13.64
CA GLU A 4 -9.52 21.71 13.36
C GLU A 4 -10.54 21.35 12.27
N GLU A 5 -10.07 20.66 11.22
CA GLU A 5 -10.92 20.20 10.11
C GLU A 5 -12.07 19.30 10.58
N ARG A 6 -11.89 18.56 11.69
CA ARG A 6 -12.86 17.61 12.21
C ARG A 6 -13.73 18.19 13.32
N PHE A 7 -13.14 18.99 14.20
CA PHE A 7 -13.76 19.42 15.46
C PHE A 7 -14.14 20.90 15.47
N GLY A 8 -13.68 21.67 14.49
CA GLY A 8 -13.97 23.09 14.33
C GLY A 8 -12.92 24.01 14.94
N LEU A 9 -12.85 25.23 14.40
CA LEU A 9 -11.95 26.27 14.86
C LEU A 9 -12.27 26.70 16.29
N ASN A 10 -11.24 26.74 17.15
CA ASN A 10 -11.31 27.08 18.57
C ASN A 10 -12.19 26.13 19.42
N ALA A 11 -12.45 24.91 18.94
CA ALA A 11 -13.14 23.89 19.71
C ALA A 11 -12.18 23.16 20.65
N ASP A 12 -12.69 22.78 21.82
CA ASP A 12 -12.04 21.91 22.81
C ASP A 12 -13.02 20.79 23.25
N PRO A 13 -13.29 19.77 22.40
CA PRO A 13 -14.23 18.70 22.72
C PRO A 13 -13.84 17.75 23.86
N ASP A 14 -12.54 17.61 24.18
CA ASP A 14 -12.08 16.74 25.29
C ASP A 14 -11.84 17.51 26.59
N GLY A 15 -11.91 18.85 26.56
CA GLY A 15 -11.95 19.71 27.74
C GLY A 15 -10.60 19.81 28.44
N ASP A 16 -9.50 19.60 27.72
CA ASP A 16 -8.15 19.65 28.29
C ASP A 16 -7.57 21.07 28.33
N GLY A 17 -8.30 22.05 27.79
CA GLY A 17 -7.95 23.48 27.79
C GLY A 17 -7.09 23.90 26.60
N PHE A 18 -6.78 23.00 25.66
CA PHE A 18 -6.08 23.30 24.43
C PHE A 18 -7.05 23.31 23.25
N THR A 19 -6.95 24.35 22.42
CA THR A 19 -7.72 24.46 21.17
C THR A 19 -6.77 24.48 19.99
N ASN A 20 -7.25 24.09 18.81
CA ASN A 20 -6.48 24.09 17.56
C ASN A 20 -5.19 23.26 17.65
N GLU A 21 -5.27 22.09 18.29
CA GLU A 21 -4.10 21.21 18.51
C GLU A 21 -3.47 20.71 17.20
N LEU A 22 -4.26 20.59 16.13
CA LEU A 22 -3.80 20.25 14.79
C LEU A 22 -4.58 21.07 13.75
N THR A 23 -3.91 22.05 13.16
CA THR A 23 -4.54 22.98 12.21
C THR A 23 -4.78 22.32 10.86
N VAL A 24 -5.62 22.94 10.03
CA VAL A 24 -5.78 22.55 8.63
C VAL A 24 -4.44 22.57 7.88
N ALA A 25 -3.60 23.57 8.12
CA ALA A 25 -2.28 23.65 7.49
C ALA A 25 -1.35 22.51 7.93
N ASP A 26 -1.42 22.08 9.19
CA ASP A 26 -0.66 20.93 9.68
C ASP A 26 -1.12 19.64 9.01
N LEU A 27 -2.43 19.45 8.82
CA LEU A 27 -2.98 18.29 8.10
C LEU A 27 -2.52 18.27 6.64
N THR A 28 -2.66 19.38 5.92
CA THR A 28 -2.16 19.50 4.54
C THR A 28 -0.65 19.22 4.48
N ALA A 29 0.14 19.75 5.42
CA ALA A 29 1.58 19.54 5.48
C ALA A 29 1.94 18.07 5.74
N VAL A 30 1.26 17.38 6.67
CA VAL A 30 1.48 15.95 6.95
C VAL A 30 1.08 15.09 5.76
N SER A 31 -0.07 15.36 5.13
CA SER A 31 -0.53 14.64 3.94
C SER A 31 0.44 14.79 2.77
N LEU A 32 0.94 16.01 2.52
CA LEU A 32 1.96 16.26 1.50
C LEU A 32 3.30 15.62 1.84
N PHE A 33 3.73 15.67 3.10
CA PHE A 33 4.94 14.99 3.55
C PHE A 33 4.84 13.49 3.27
N GLN A 34 3.73 12.84 3.65
CA GLN A 34 3.50 11.41 3.38
C GLN A 34 3.48 11.10 1.88
N ALA A 35 2.75 11.88 1.07
CA ALA A 35 2.66 11.70 -0.38
C ALA A 35 4.03 11.85 -1.08
N THR A 36 4.90 12.69 -0.51
CA THR A 36 6.23 12.99 -1.03
C THR A 36 7.35 12.20 -0.35
N LEU A 37 7.06 11.15 0.41
CA LEU A 37 8.08 10.19 0.82
C LEU A 37 8.60 9.38 -0.38
N PRO A 38 9.88 8.97 -0.39
CA PRO A 38 10.38 8.03 -1.38
C PRO A 38 9.51 6.78 -1.48
N VAL A 39 9.36 6.25 -2.69
CA VAL A 39 8.62 5.00 -2.85
C VAL A 39 9.44 3.80 -2.36
N PRO A 40 8.81 2.70 -1.92
CA PRO A 40 9.52 1.46 -1.65
C PRO A 40 10.18 0.91 -2.93
N GLY A 41 10.97 -0.14 -2.80
CA GLY A 41 11.65 -0.75 -3.94
C GLY A 41 12.01 -2.20 -3.69
N ARG A 42 13.07 -2.65 -4.35
CA ARG A 42 13.61 -4.00 -4.19
C ARG A 42 15.05 -3.97 -3.69
N VAL A 43 15.33 -4.80 -2.70
CA VAL A 43 16.70 -5.16 -2.31
C VAL A 43 16.98 -6.55 -2.85
N ILE A 44 17.90 -6.64 -3.82
CA ILE A 44 18.26 -7.90 -4.48
C ILE A 44 19.77 -8.10 -4.35
N PRO A 45 20.21 -9.02 -3.48
CA PRO A 45 21.63 -9.31 -3.31
C PRO A 45 22.37 -9.65 -4.61
N ASN A 46 23.67 -9.42 -4.65
CA ASN A 46 24.52 -9.77 -5.80
C ASN A 46 24.88 -11.26 -5.90
N ASP A 47 24.31 -12.11 -5.02
CA ASP A 47 24.43 -13.56 -5.11
C ASP A 47 23.63 -14.08 -6.33
N PRO A 48 24.27 -14.78 -7.30
CA PRO A 48 23.58 -15.26 -8.51
C PRO A 48 22.40 -16.19 -8.23
N ALA A 49 22.44 -16.98 -7.15
CA ALA A 49 21.34 -17.85 -6.76
C ALA A 49 20.14 -17.02 -6.26
N VAL A 50 20.39 -15.94 -5.51
CA VAL A 50 19.34 -15.05 -5.01
C VAL A 50 18.73 -14.20 -6.13
N GLU A 51 19.54 -13.75 -7.09
CA GLU A 51 19.04 -13.10 -8.31
C GLU A 51 18.12 -14.05 -9.09
N GLN A 52 18.59 -15.27 -9.34
CA GLN A 52 17.81 -16.28 -10.04
C GLN A 52 16.50 -16.59 -9.30
N ALA A 53 16.55 -16.75 -7.98
CA ALA A 53 15.37 -16.97 -7.13
C ALA A 53 14.38 -15.79 -7.21
N ASN A 54 14.86 -14.54 -7.21
CA ASN A 54 14.01 -13.37 -7.37
C ASN A 54 13.28 -13.33 -8.71
N ARG A 55 13.98 -13.71 -9.79
CA ARG A 55 13.41 -13.74 -11.15
C ARG A 55 12.38 -14.86 -11.30
N LEU A 56 12.72 -16.06 -10.83
CA LEU A 56 11.81 -17.21 -10.88
C LEU A 56 10.61 -17.00 -9.95
N GLY A 57 10.84 -16.50 -8.75
CA GLY A 57 9.79 -16.23 -7.77
C GLY A 57 8.75 -15.22 -8.25
N GLU A 58 9.17 -14.15 -8.92
CA GLU A 58 8.26 -13.19 -9.55
C GLU A 58 7.46 -13.85 -10.68
N ALA A 59 8.07 -14.71 -11.50
CA ALA A 59 7.37 -15.45 -12.53
C ALA A 59 6.34 -16.43 -11.94
N VAL A 60 6.72 -17.19 -10.90
CA VAL A 60 5.86 -18.12 -10.17
C VAL A 60 4.69 -17.37 -9.53
N PHE A 61 4.94 -16.24 -8.89
CA PHE A 61 3.91 -15.39 -8.27
C PHE A 61 2.80 -15.00 -9.26
N ASN A 62 3.19 -14.64 -10.49
CA ASN A 62 2.24 -14.36 -11.56
C ASN A 62 1.55 -15.64 -12.05
N GLN A 63 2.32 -16.72 -12.24
CA GLN A 63 1.83 -17.99 -12.80
C GLN A 63 0.78 -18.67 -11.92
N ILE A 64 0.96 -18.68 -10.60
CA ILE A 64 0.02 -19.32 -9.66
C ILE A 64 -1.17 -18.40 -9.29
N GLY A 65 -1.22 -17.19 -9.85
CA GLY A 65 -2.36 -16.29 -9.73
C GLY A 65 -2.34 -15.35 -8.52
N CYS A 66 -1.24 -15.25 -7.76
CA CYS A 66 -1.13 -14.30 -6.65
C CYS A 66 -1.36 -12.85 -7.10
N ALA A 67 -0.94 -12.52 -8.31
CA ALA A 67 -1.09 -11.19 -8.91
C ALA A 67 -2.56 -10.78 -9.17
N THR A 68 -3.53 -11.68 -9.01
CA THR A 68 -4.96 -11.38 -9.15
C THR A 68 -5.45 -10.40 -8.08
N CYS A 69 -5.06 -10.63 -6.82
CA CYS A 69 -5.34 -9.70 -5.71
C CYS A 69 -4.13 -8.80 -5.42
N HIS A 70 -2.91 -9.31 -5.61
CA HIS A 70 -1.68 -8.53 -5.42
C HIS A 70 -1.19 -7.87 -6.71
N ALA A 71 -2.04 -7.01 -7.27
CA ALA A 71 -1.83 -6.43 -8.60
C ALA A 71 -0.87 -5.23 -8.62
N THR A 72 -0.31 -4.98 -9.81
CA THR A 72 0.29 -3.67 -10.17
C THR A 72 -0.82 -2.78 -10.72
N LEU A 73 -0.93 -1.55 -10.22
CA LEU A 73 -2.01 -0.63 -10.56
C LEU A 73 -1.53 0.52 -11.46
N PRO A 74 -2.28 0.89 -12.51
CA PRO A 74 -1.91 2.01 -13.37
C PRO A 74 -2.48 3.34 -12.85
N LEU A 75 -1.66 4.39 -12.88
CA LEU A 75 -2.13 5.78 -12.92
C LEU A 75 -2.04 6.27 -14.37
N THR A 76 -3.12 6.84 -14.89
CA THR A 76 -3.19 7.26 -16.30
C THR A 76 -3.16 8.77 -16.44
N ALA A 77 -2.69 9.27 -17.59
CA ALA A 77 -2.56 10.71 -17.87
C ALA A 77 -3.87 11.51 -17.83
N ASN A 78 -5.03 10.86 -17.88
CA ASN A 78 -6.33 11.53 -18.03
C ASN A 78 -7.34 11.16 -16.94
N HIS A 79 -6.94 10.43 -15.90
CA HIS A 79 -7.82 10.01 -14.80
C HIS A 79 -7.28 10.50 -13.46
N ASN A 80 -7.61 11.75 -13.13
CA ASN A 80 -7.47 12.29 -11.80
C ASN A 80 -8.87 12.59 -11.22
N PRO A 81 -9.29 11.93 -10.12
CA PRO A 81 -10.68 11.96 -9.66
C PRO A 81 -11.14 13.32 -9.10
N GLY A 82 -10.23 14.17 -8.63
CA GLY A 82 -10.58 15.51 -8.12
C GLY A 82 -10.12 16.65 -9.01
N LEU A 83 -9.24 16.40 -9.98
CA LEU A 83 -8.75 17.40 -10.93
C LEU A 83 -8.96 16.92 -12.38
N PRO A 84 -10.17 17.05 -12.94
CA PRO A 84 -10.46 16.62 -14.30
C PRO A 84 -9.47 17.18 -15.33
N GLY A 85 -8.93 16.30 -16.17
CA GLY A 85 -7.93 16.65 -17.19
C GLY A 85 -6.47 16.67 -16.70
N GLN A 86 -6.22 16.44 -15.41
CA GLN A 86 -4.86 16.22 -14.89
C GLN A 86 -4.49 14.72 -14.88
N PRO A 87 -3.19 14.39 -14.94
CA PRO A 87 -2.72 13.03 -14.72
C PRO A 87 -3.03 12.48 -13.32
N GLY A 88 -3.21 11.16 -13.25
CA GLY A 88 -3.47 10.45 -11.98
C GLY A 88 -2.29 10.43 -11.00
N TRP A 89 -1.08 10.78 -11.45
CA TRP A 89 0.10 10.95 -10.59
C TRP A 89 0.29 12.39 -10.09
N ILE A 90 -0.64 13.30 -10.41
CA ILE A 90 -0.73 14.58 -9.73
C ILE A 90 -1.50 14.37 -8.42
N TYR A 91 -0.78 14.33 -7.31
CA TYR A 91 -1.38 14.36 -5.98
C TYR A 91 -1.95 15.75 -5.71
N PHE A 92 -3.02 15.83 -4.92
CA PHE A 92 -3.59 17.10 -4.50
C PHE A 92 -4.30 16.96 -3.16
N GLU A 93 -4.33 18.06 -2.42
CA GLU A 93 -5.12 18.28 -1.22
C GLU A 93 -5.86 19.62 -1.39
N PRO A 94 -7.15 19.74 -1.02
CA PRO A 94 -8.00 18.74 -0.36
C PRO A 94 -8.42 17.56 -1.24
N SER A 95 -8.57 16.39 -0.60
CA SER A 95 -9.05 15.18 -1.25
C SER A 95 -10.51 15.36 -1.68
N PRO A 96 -10.91 14.87 -2.88
CA PRO A 96 -12.30 14.99 -3.34
C PRO A 96 -13.23 14.03 -2.58
N TYR A 97 -12.66 13.14 -1.77
CA TYR A 97 -13.37 12.17 -0.94
C TYR A 97 -13.50 12.60 0.52
N ASN A 98 -13.03 13.81 0.87
CA ASN A 98 -13.25 14.37 2.20
C ASN A 98 -14.77 14.49 2.49
N PRO A 99 -15.30 13.87 3.55
CA PRO A 99 -16.74 13.90 3.83
C PRO A 99 -17.27 15.31 4.06
N ALA A 100 -18.12 15.79 3.16
CA ALA A 100 -18.77 17.10 3.28
C ALA A 100 -19.79 17.16 4.43
N VAL A 101 -20.35 16.00 4.82
CA VAL A 101 -21.36 15.86 5.87
C VAL A 101 -21.11 14.61 6.71
N GLY A 102 -21.54 14.63 7.95
CA GLY A 102 -21.37 13.52 8.88
C GLY A 102 -21.20 13.99 10.33
N PRO A 103 -21.08 13.05 11.29
CA PRO A 103 -20.97 13.37 12.72
C PRO A 103 -19.73 14.20 13.09
N ASN A 104 -18.79 14.38 12.16
CA ASN A 104 -17.52 15.06 12.37
C ASN A 104 -17.18 15.99 11.19
N SER A 105 -18.19 16.59 10.57
CA SER A 105 -18.11 17.49 9.42
C SER A 105 -18.51 18.93 9.80
N PRO A 106 -18.14 19.97 9.03
CA PRO A 106 -17.56 19.92 7.68
C PRO A 106 -16.03 19.77 7.66
N ASN A 107 -15.54 18.77 6.92
CA ASN A 107 -14.14 18.68 6.52
C ASN A 107 -13.83 19.67 5.39
N LEU A 108 -12.56 20.01 5.20
CA LEU A 108 -12.12 20.94 4.16
C LEU A 108 -12.41 20.35 2.77
N GLN A 109 -13.13 21.12 1.95
CA GLN A 109 -13.52 20.72 0.61
C GLN A 109 -12.62 21.35 -0.45
N LEU A 110 -12.43 20.65 -1.57
CA LEU A 110 -11.79 21.22 -2.75
C LEU A 110 -12.71 22.29 -3.38
N GLY A 111 -12.20 23.51 -3.59
CA GLY A 111 -12.99 24.59 -4.21
C GLY A 111 -12.30 25.96 -4.20
N PRO A 112 -13.03 27.06 -4.45
CA PRO A 112 -12.49 28.42 -4.28
C PRO A 112 -12.05 28.65 -2.82
N ALA A 113 -11.15 29.61 -2.62
CA ALA A 113 -10.71 30.00 -1.29
C ALA A 113 -11.89 30.55 -0.45
N ASN A 114 -12.35 29.76 0.52
CA ASN A 114 -13.44 30.08 1.43
C ASN A 114 -13.29 29.31 2.75
N TYR A 115 -12.16 29.53 3.42
CA TYR A 115 -11.80 28.87 4.66
C TYR A 115 -12.86 29.07 5.78
N PRO A 116 -13.18 28.06 6.61
CA PRO A 116 -12.63 26.69 6.62
C PRO A 116 -13.41 25.70 5.73
N ILE A 117 -14.32 26.18 4.90
CA ILE A 117 -15.24 25.33 4.12
C ILE A 117 -14.52 24.74 2.91
N SER A 118 -13.80 25.57 2.16
CA SER A 118 -13.08 25.12 0.96
C SER A 118 -11.77 25.84 0.72
N ALA A 119 -10.86 25.14 0.03
CA ALA A 119 -9.58 25.65 -0.42
C ALA A 119 -9.24 25.18 -1.85
N PRO A 120 -8.49 25.96 -2.63
CA PRO A 120 -7.99 25.52 -3.92
C PRO A 120 -7.01 24.36 -3.73
N ALA A 121 -6.93 23.47 -4.73
CA ALA A 121 -5.99 22.35 -4.68
C ALA A 121 -4.54 22.84 -4.57
N LEU A 122 -3.84 22.32 -3.56
CA LEU A 122 -2.39 22.30 -3.52
C LEU A 122 -1.92 21.01 -4.18
N THR A 123 -1.24 21.13 -5.33
CA THR A 123 -0.89 20.00 -6.20
C THR A 123 0.59 19.66 -6.14
N VAL A 124 0.92 18.37 -6.23
CA VAL A 124 2.29 17.88 -6.38
C VAL A 124 2.38 16.82 -7.48
N ASP A 125 3.29 17.00 -8.42
CA ASP A 125 3.65 15.97 -9.39
C ASP A 125 4.53 14.90 -8.72
N LEU A 126 3.97 13.72 -8.47
CA LEU A 126 4.68 12.62 -7.80
C LEU A 126 5.81 12.02 -8.63
N THR A 127 5.94 12.40 -9.90
CA THR A 127 7.02 11.94 -10.80
C THR A 127 8.17 12.93 -10.89
N SER A 128 8.07 14.09 -10.23
CA SER A 128 9.05 15.17 -10.28
C SER A 128 10.42 14.78 -9.69
N ASP A 129 11.49 15.19 -10.37
CA ASP A 129 12.88 15.09 -9.89
C ASP A 129 13.19 15.96 -8.68
N MET A 130 12.31 16.92 -8.36
CA MET A 130 12.47 17.76 -7.17
C MET A 130 12.12 17.02 -5.87
N LEU A 131 11.43 15.88 -5.97
CA LEU A 131 11.07 15.07 -4.81
C LEU A 131 12.19 14.09 -4.45
N PRO A 132 12.33 13.69 -3.17
CA PRO A 132 13.29 12.68 -2.75
C PRO A 132 13.16 11.38 -3.55
N LEU A 133 14.28 10.82 -3.99
CA LEU A 133 14.37 9.55 -4.72
C LEU A 133 14.29 8.33 -3.76
N PRO A 134 13.94 7.14 -4.28
CA PRO A 134 13.53 6.88 -5.66
C PRO A 134 12.07 7.25 -5.95
N ARG A 135 11.76 7.39 -7.25
CA ARG A 135 10.43 7.72 -7.78
C ARG A 135 10.08 6.86 -8.99
N LEU A 136 8.78 6.61 -9.14
CA LEU A 136 8.23 6.08 -10.38
C LEU A 136 8.18 7.17 -11.44
N ARG A 137 8.23 6.78 -12.72
CA ARG A 137 8.21 7.69 -13.86
C ARG A 137 7.04 7.39 -14.77
N ALA A 138 6.53 8.44 -15.40
CA ALA A 138 5.52 8.30 -16.43
C ALA A 138 6.19 7.82 -17.73
N HIS A 139 5.67 6.74 -18.28
CA HIS A 139 6.07 6.20 -19.58
C HIS A 139 4.81 6.02 -20.43
N HIS A 140 4.79 6.62 -21.62
CA HIS A 140 3.64 6.58 -22.54
C HIS A 140 2.29 6.94 -21.88
N GLY A 141 2.29 7.96 -21.01
CA GLY A 141 1.05 8.42 -20.34
C GLY A 141 0.57 7.53 -19.20
N LEU A 142 1.40 6.60 -18.72
CA LEU A 142 1.11 5.72 -17.60
C LEU A 142 2.23 5.78 -16.56
N VAL A 143 1.85 5.72 -15.27
CA VAL A 143 2.75 5.34 -14.19
C VAL A 143 2.27 3.99 -13.68
N MET A 144 3.08 2.94 -13.85
CA MET A 144 2.79 1.64 -13.29
C MET A 144 3.26 1.60 -11.84
N VAL A 145 2.32 1.43 -10.91
CA VAL A 145 2.59 1.36 -9.48
C VAL A 145 2.61 -0.10 -9.06
N PRO A 146 3.78 -0.69 -8.76
CA PRO A 146 3.89 -2.07 -8.30
C PRO A 146 3.49 -2.16 -6.82
N ALA A 147 2.25 -1.77 -6.50
CA ALA A 147 1.73 -1.75 -5.14
C ALA A 147 1.50 -3.16 -4.59
N TYR A 148 1.31 -4.15 -5.46
CA TYR A 148 0.98 -5.52 -5.11
C TYR A 148 -0.28 -5.59 -4.24
N THR A 149 -1.33 -4.91 -4.70
CA THR A 149 -2.66 -4.85 -4.10
C THR A 149 -3.64 -4.36 -5.15
N ASP A 150 -4.86 -4.87 -5.11
CA ASP A 150 -5.99 -4.37 -5.89
C ASP A 150 -6.87 -3.39 -5.09
N LEU A 151 -6.50 -3.13 -3.83
CA LEU A 151 -7.18 -2.29 -2.86
C LEU A 151 -8.63 -2.73 -2.55
N LYS A 152 -8.98 -3.98 -2.83
CA LYS A 152 -10.33 -4.52 -2.56
C LYS A 152 -10.37 -5.31 -1.26
N LEU A 153 -11.59 -5.44 -0.75
CA LEU A 153 -11.94 -6.32 0.36
C LEU A 153 -12.15 -7.74 -0.15
N HIS A 154 -11.48 -8.70 0.48
CA HIS A 154 -11.60 -10.12 0.20
C HIS A 154 -11.90 -10.90 1.47
N ASP A 155 -12.72 -11.94 1.33
CA ASP A 155 -12.90 -12.94 2.38
C ASP A 155 -11.79 -14.00 2.29
N ILE A 156 -10.90 -14.01 3.27
CA ILE A 156 -9.81 -14.99 3.40
C ILE A 156 -10.06 -15.98 4.54
N SER A 157 -11.28 -16.01 5.08
CA SER A 157 -11.69 -16.98 6.09
C SER A 157 -12.13 -18.31 5.44
N ALA A 158 -12.17 -19.38 6.23
CA ALA A 158 -12.58 -20.70 5.77
C ALA A 158 -14.10 -20.83 5.59
N THR A 159 -14.89 -20.18 6.47
CA THR A 159 -16.35 -20.38 6.53
C THR A 159 -17.19 -19.13 6.29
N SER A 160 -16.58 -17.94 6.21
CA SER A 160 -17.30 -16.65 6.12
C SER A 160 -18.24 -16.40 7.30
N ASP A 161 -18.01 -17.05 8.44
CA ASP A 161 -18.87 -16.98 9.63
C ASP A 161 -18.07 -16.51 10.86
N PRO A 162 -18.26 -15.25 11.30
CA PRO A 162 -17.61 -14.71 12.49
C PRO A 162 -17.88 -15.47 13.79
N GLY A 163 -18.93 -16.30 13.84
CA GLY A 163 -19.25 -17.11 15.01
C GLY A 163 -18.42 -18.40 15.11
N THR A 164 -17.84 -18.87 14.00
CA THR A 164 -17.19 -20.18 13.92
C THR A 164 -15.77 -20.13 13.35
N ASP A 165 -15.39 -19.05 12.65
CA ASP A 165 -14.09 -18.91 12.04
C ASP A 165 -13.14 -18.02 12.87
N PRO A 166 -11.99 -18.55 13.33
CA PRO A 166 -11.00 -17.78 14.08
C PRO A 166 -10.25 -16.72 13.25
N GLU A 167 -10.44 -16.71 11.92
CA GLU A 167 -9.89 -15.71 11.00
C GLU A 167 -10.88 -14.57 10.72
N CYS A 168 -12.13 -14.69 11.18
CA CYS A 168 -13.05 -13.56 11.22
C CYS A 168 -12.88 -12.79 12.53
N GLU A 169 -13.01 -11.47 12.46
CA GLU A 169 -13.06 -10.62 13.65
C GLU A 169 -14.47 -10.60 14.23
N PRO A 170 -14.64 -10.72 15.56
CA PRO A 170 -15.96 -10.73 16.19
C PRO A 170 -16.67 -9.37 16.12
N LEU A 171 -15.94 -8.31 15.77
CA LEU A 171 -16.45 -6.95 15.66
C LEU A 171 -16.10 -6.38 14.29
N ASP A 172 -17.05 -5.74 13.62
CA ASP A 172 -16.78 -4.97 12.40
C ASP A 172 -16.51 -3.49 12.76
N GLN A 173 -15.23 -3.15 12.87
CA GLN A 173 -14.79 -1.78 13.16
C GLN A 173 -15.06 -0.79 12.02
N ASN A 174 -15.53 -1.25 10.86
CA ASN A 174 -15.98 -0.37 9.77
C ASN A 174 -17.43 0.11 9.97
N GLN A 175 -18.14 -0.42 10.97
CA GLN A 175 -19.51 -0.01 11.31
C GLN A 175 -19.52 0.96 12.49
N ALA A 176 -20.63 1.70 12.63
CA ALA A 176 -20.82 2.58 13.78
C ALA A 176 -20.78 1.78 15.09
N ALA A 177 -19.96 2.24 16.04
CA ALA A 177 -19.80 1.58 17.33
C ALA A 177 -21.17 1.38 18.03
N GLY A 178 -21.43 0.15 18.49
CA GLY A 178 -22.68 -0.23 19.14
C GLY A 178 -23.86 -0.54 18.19
N SER A 179 -23.69 -0.38 16.87
CA SER A 179 -24.72 -0.77 15.90
C SER A 179 -24.84 -2.29 15.76
N PRO A 180 -25.96 -2.81 15.23
CA PRO A 180 -26.07 -4.24 14.90
C PRO A 180 -24.97 -4.72 13.95
N GLY A 181 -24.54 -3.89 12.99
CA GLY A 181 -23.45 -4.21 12.08
C GLY A 181 -22.10 -4.36 12.80
N PHE A 182 -21.82 -3.52 13.80
CA PHE A 182 -20.59 -3.62 14.59
C PHE A 182 -20.48 -4.98 15.30
N PHE A 183 -21.59 -5.51 15.82
CA PHE A 183 -21.63 -6.82 16.48
C PHE A 183 -21.83 -8.00 15.53
N ALA A 184 -21.99 -7.75 14.22
CA ALA A 184 -22.12 -8.82 13.22
C ALA A 184 -20.77 -9.47 12.87
N GLY A 185 -19.64 -8.82 13.20
CA GLY A 185 -18.30 -9.29 12.90
C GLY A 185 -17.86 -8.99 11.45
N ASN A 186 -16.58 -9.23 11.16
CA ASN A 186 -15.96 -8.97 9.87
C ASN A 186 -15.06 -10.12 9.41
N CYS A 187 -15.31 -10.67 8.22
CA CYS A 187 -14.45 -11.66 7.57
C CYS A 187 -13.72 -11.09 6.35
N LYS A 188 -13.93 -9.82 6.02
CA LYS A 188 -13.40 -9.20 4.79
C LYS A 188 -12.30 -8.22 5.11
N PHE A 189 -11.16 -8.40 4.46
CA PHE A 189 -9.97 -7.60 4.70
C PHE A 189 -9.43 -7.05 3.39
N ILE A 190 -8.86 -5.84 3.45
CA ILE A 190 -8.21 -5.27 2.28
C ILE A 190 -6.96 -6.09 1.95
N THR A 191 -6.73 -6.39 0.67
CA THR A 191 -5.43 -6.94 0.25
C THR A 191 -4.36 -5.89 0.51
N ARG A 192 -3.59 -6.04 1.60
CA ARG A 192 -2.58 -5.04 1.97
C ARG A 192 -1.48 -5.01 0.91
N LYS A 193 -0.95 -3.80 0.62
CA LYS A 193 0.18 -3.64 -0.30
C LYS A 193 1.36 -4.52 0.15
N LEU A 194 1.92 -5.31 -0.76
CA LEU A 194 3.20 -5.99 -0.51
C LEU A 194 4.39 -5.08 -0.82
N TRP A 195 4.19 -3.96 -1.53
CA TRP A 195 5.29 -3.06 -1.84
C TRP A 195 5.90 -2.43 -0.58
N GLY A 196 7.09 -2.91 -0.25
CA GLY A 196 7.85 -2.49 0.91
C GLY A 196 7.57 -3.24 2.21
N PHE A 197 6.78 -4.33 2.18
CA PHE A 197 6.26 -4.94 3.41
C PHE A 197 7.30 -5.68 4.24
N TYR A 198 8.35 -6.22 3.60
CA TYR A 198 9.16 -7.27 4.24
C TYR A 198 9.95 -6.77 5.47
N ASN A 199 10.39 -5.51 5.47
CA ASN A 199 11.14 -4.90 6.58
C ASN A 199 10.29 -4.01 7.51
N GLN A 200 8.95 -4.17 7.52
CA GLN A 200 8.03 -3.37 8.33
C GLN A 200 7.55 -4.04 9.64
N GLY A 201 8.10 -5.20 10.02
CA GLY A 201 7.92 -5.72 11.39
C GLY A 201 7.25 -7.09 11.57
N GLY A 202 7.39 -8.02 10.61
CA GLY A 202 7.25 -9.47 10.84
C GLY A 202 5.88 -10.03 11.20
N ALA A 203 4.89 -9.24 11.61
CA ALA A 203 3.54 -9.71 11.90
C ALA A 203 2.66 -9.61 10.64
N PHE A 204 2.27 -10.77 10.10
CA PHE A 204 1.48 -10.87 8.87
C PHE A 204 0.02 -11.25 9.13
N MET A 205 -0.80 -11.02 8.09
CA MET A 205 -2.28 -11.10 8.12
C MET A 205 -2.91 -10.06 9.06
N HIS A 206 -4.23 -9.97 9.10
CA HIS A 206 -4.93 -8.93 9.86
C HIS A 206 -4.75 -9.08 11.38
N HIS A 207 -4.62 -10.31 11.87
CA HIS A 207 -4.46 -10.63 13.29
C HIS A 207 -2.98 -10.67 13.74
N GLY A 208 -2.00 -10.58 12.83
CA GLY A 208 -0.56 -10.58 13.16
C GLY A 208 0.00 -11.90 13.76
N LYS A 209 -0.61 -13.06 13.50
CA LYS A 209 -0.22 -14.36 14.14
C LYS A 209 0.98 -14.99 13.44
N PHE A 210 1.22 -14.66 12.17
CA PHE A 210 2.29 -15.26 11.38
C PHE A 210 3.52 -14.38 11.39
N THR A 211 4.68 -15.00 11.58
CA THR A 211 5.96 -14.31 11.74
C THR A 211 6.84 -14.37 10.49
N THR A 212 6.45 -15.21 9.52
CA THR A 212 7.12 -15.34 8.23
C THR A 212 6.17 -15.15 7.06
N ALA A 213 6.69 -14.67 5.93
CA ALA A 213 5.91 -14.53 4.70
C ALA A 213 5.38 -15.89 4.20
N ARG A 214 6.14 -16.97 4.44
CA ARG A 214 5.73 -18.35 4.10
C ARG A 214 4.49 -18.77 4.88
N GLU A 215 4.52 -18.63 6.20
CA GLU A 215 3.36 -18.93 7.05
C GLU A 215 2.13 -18.12 6.61
N ALA A 216 2.31 -16.84 6.25
CA ALA A 216 1.22 -16.01 5.76
C ALA A 216 0.64 -16.55 4.43
N VAL A 217 1.49 -16.93 3.46
CA VAL A 217 1.05 -17.55 2.20
C VAL A 217 0.27 -18.85 2.48
N GLU A 218 0.83 -19.72 3.32
CA GLU A 218 0.23 -21.01 3.71
C GLU A 218 -1.05 -20.84 4.56
N ALA A 219 -1.32 -19.65 5.09
CA ALA A 219 -2.54 -19.35 5.84
C ALA A 219 -3.69 -18.81 4.99
N HIS A 220 -3.46 -18.45 3.73
CA HIS A 220 -4.53 -17.95 2.86
C HIS A 220 -5.65 -18.99 2.71
N ASN A 221 -6.89 -18.53 2.74
CA ASN A 221 -8.07 -19.38 2.59
C ASN A 221 -9.17 -18.60 1.85
N GLY A 222 -10.42 -19.08 1.87
CA GLY A 222 -11.56 -18.40 1.28
C GLY A 222 -11.34 -18.13 -0.21
N GLU A 223 -11.46 -16.86 -0.60
CA GLU A 223 -11.24 -16.40 -1.97
C GLU A 223 -9.81 -16.67 -2.49
N ALA A 224 -8.81 -16.80 -1.60
CA ALA A 224 -7.42 -17.04 -1.94
C ALA A 224 -6.99 -18.51 -1.82
N LEU A 225 -7.90 -19.42 -1.46
CA LEU A 225 -7.59 -20.84 -1.24
C LEU A 225 -6.95 -21.49 -2.48
N SER A 226 -7.42 -21.16 -3.69
CA SER A 226 -6.89 -21.77 -4.92
C SER A 226 -5.42 -21.41 -5.17
N GLN A 227 -5.00 -20.19 -4.83
CA GLN A 227 -3.64 -19.70 -4.96
C GLN A 227 -2.72 -20.34 -3.92
N ARG A 228 -3.21 -20.50 -2.68
CA ARG A 228 -2.50 -21.27 -1.65
C ARG A 228 -2.28 -22.71 -2.09
N LEU A 229 -3.33 -23.40 -2.53
CA LEU A 229 -3.20 -24.80 -2.97
C LEU A 229 -2.23 -24.93 -4.16
N ALA A 230 -2.20 -23.94 -5.05
CA ALA A 230 -1.21 -23.88 -6.12
C ALA A 230 0.22 -23.68 -5.58
N PHE A 231 0.41 -22.85 -4.55
CA PHE A 231 1.70 -22.70 -3.85
C PHE A 231 2.14 -24.00 -3.17
N ASP A 232 1.25 -24.64 -2.42
CA ASP A 232 1.51 -25.89 -1.70
C ASP A 232 1.92 -27.03 -2.66
N ALA A 233 1.40 -27.01 -3.90
CA ALA A 233 1.70 -27.98 -4.94
C ALA A 233 3.04 -27.72 -5.68
N LEU A 234 3.67 -26.57 -5.49
CA LEU A 234 4.97 -26.27 -6.11
C LEU A 234 6.08 -27.15 -5.50
N PRO A 235 7.11 -27.53 -6.29
CA PRO A 235 8.37 -28.00 -5.75
C PRO A 235 8.94 -27.02 -4.72
N THR A 236 9.59 -27.54 -3.68
CA THR A 236 10.14 -26.73 -2.57
C THR A 236 11.04 -25.58 -3.06
N ASP A 237 11.83 -25.80 -4.11
CA ASP A 237 12.70 -24.78 -4.68
C ASP A 237 11.89 -23.60 -5.26
N LEU A 238 10.80 -23.87 -5.98
CA LEU A 238 9.93 -22.81 -6.51
C LEU A 238 9.13 -22.10 -5.42
N GLN A 239 8.78 -22.80 -4.33
CA GLN A 239 8.22 -22.13 -3.16
C GLN A 239 9.25 -21.17 -2.55
N ASN A 240 10.50 -21.61 -2.39
CA ASN A 240 11.59 -20.78 -1.86
C ASN A 240 11.87 -19.58 -2.77
N ASP A 241 11.87 -19.77 -4.09
CA ASP A 241 12.04 -18.69 -5.06
C ASP A 241 10.95 -17.61 -4.90
N LEU A 242 9.68 -18.03 -4.78
CA LEU A 242 8.58 -17.09 -4.52
C LEU A 242 8.80 -16.32 -3.20
N ILE A 243 9.21 -17.01 -2.13
CA ILE A 243 9.52 -16.34 -0.86
C ILE A 243 10.68 -15.36 -1.02
N GLU A 244 11.76 -15.69 -1.74
CA GLU A 244 12.87 -14.76 -2.02
C GLU A 244 12.43 -13.53 -2.82
N PHE A 245 11.52 -13.69 -3.79
CA PHE A 245 10.89 -12.56 -4.47
C PHE A 245 10.16 -11.64 -3.48
N LEU A 246 9.32 -12.20 -2.60
CA LEU A 246 8.59 -11.42 -1.59
C LEU A 246 9.55 -10.69 -0.64
N LYS A 247 10.63 -11.35 -0.20
CA LYS A 247 11.65 -10.75 0.67
C LYS A 247 12.34 -9.54 0.05
N SER A 248 12.39 -9.45 -1.28
CA SER A 248 12.98 -8.30 -1.95
C SER A 248 12.16 -7.02 -1.77
N LEU A 249 10.84 -7.11 -1.55
CA LEU A 249 9.93 -5.96 -1.49
C LEU A 249 10.09 -5.20 -0.16
N GLN A 250 10.91 -4.13 -0.17
CA GLN A 250 11.34 -3.43 1.05
C GLN A 250 11.19 -1.91 0.95
N VAL A 251 10.97 -1.27 2.11
CA VAL A 251 11.26 0.16 2.24
C VAL A 251 12.77 0.32 2.12
N LEU A 252 13.21 1.14 1.18
CA LEU A 252 14.64 1.29 0.90
C LEU A 252 15.31 2.19 1.94
N PRO A 253 16.62 1.98 2.22
CA PRO A 253 17.37 2.84 3.11
C PRO A 253 17.28 4.32 2.69
N PRO A 254 17.25 5.27 3.65
CA PRO A 254 17.30 6.69 3.34
C PRO A 254 18.47 7.05 2.41
N GLY A 255 18.21 7.88 1.40
CA GLY A 255 19.22 8.29 0.41
C GLY A 255 19.37 7.34 -0.78
N SER A 256 18.61 6.25 -0.85
CA SER A 256 18.56 5.39 -2.05
C SER A 256 18.13 6.19 -3.28
N SER A 257 18.84 6.03 -4.39
CA SER A 257 18.56 6.75 -5.65
C SER A 257 17.89 5.90 -6.73
N SER A 258 17.76 4.59 -6.51
CA SER A 258 17.24 3.60 -7.46
C SER A 258 16.10 2.80 -6.84
N LEU A 259 15.16 2.34 -7.68
CA LEU A 259 14.06 1.44 -7.28
C LEU A 259 14.56 0.03 -6.95
N VAL A 260 15.74 -0.35 -7.44
CA VAL A 260 16.39 -1.62 -7.12
C VAL A 260 17.83 -1.35 -6.69
N ILE A 261 18.19 -1.89 -5.53
CA ILE A 261 19.52 -1.81 -4.94
C ILE A 261 20.01 -3.19 -4.52
N ASP A 262 21.32 -3.31 -4.34
CA ASP A 262 21.95 -4.49 -3.76
C ASP A 262 21.99 -4.43 -2.21
N GLU A 263 22.56 -5.48 -1.60
CA GLU A 263 22.74 -5.60 -0.15
C GLU A 263 23.64 -4.51 0.48
N HIS A 264 24.34 -3.72 -0.34
CA HIS A 264 25.19 -2.61 0.06
C HIS A 264 24.56 -1.25 -0.24
N GLY A 265 23.30 -1.21 -0.69
CA GLY A 265 22.61 0.04 -1.04
C GLY A 265 23.00 0.62 -2.39
N LYS A 266 23.76 -0.11 -3.22
CA LYS A 266 24.17 0.38 -4.53
C LYS A 266 23.08 0.13 -5.57
N PRO A 267 22.82 1.08 -6.48
CA PRO A 267 21.89 0.87 -7.60
C PRO A 267 22.21 -0.39 -8.38
N LYS A 268 21.17 -1.17 -8.69
CA LYS A 268 21.26 -2.40 -9.47
C LYS A 268 20.29 -2.33 -10.65
N SER A 269 20.76 -2.73 -11.84
CA SER A 269 19.88 -2.88 -13.01
C SER A 269 19.04 -4.14 -12.85
N TRP A 270 17.72 -4.03 -13.01
CA TRP A 270 16.81 -5.16 -12.87
C TRP A 270 15.60 -5.02 -13.81
N PRO A 271 15.15 -6.11 -14.47
CA PRO A 271 15.77 -7.44 -14.49
C PRO A 271 17.16 -7.42 -15.17
N PRO A 272 18.00 -8.44 -14.95
CA PRO A 272 19.28 -8.56 -15.66
C PRO A 272 19.01 -8.54 -17.16
N SER A 273 19.80 -7.78 -17.93
CA SER A 273 19.75 -7.81 -19.39
C SER A 273 19.94 -9.24 -19.88
N ALA A 274 19.20 -9.65 -20.92
CA ALA A 274 19.24 -11.02 -21.47
C ALA A 274 20.66 -11.49 -21.89
N ASP A 275 21.63 -10.57 -22.01
CA ASP A 275 23.03 -10.84 -22.36
C ASP A 275 23.92 -11.27 -21.18
N SER A 276 23.42 -11.33 -19.94
CA SER A 276 24.20 -11.86 -18.80
C SER A 276 23.96 -13.37 -18.63
N SER A 277 24.47 -14.17 -19.57
CA SER A 277 24.54 -15.62 -19.38
C SER A 277 25.69 -15.96 -18.41
N PRO A 278 25.59 -17.01 -17.57
CA PRO A 278 26.61 -17.33 -16.56
C PRO A 278 27.93 -17.86 -17.11
N ASP A 279 28.06 -18.03 -18.43
CA ASP A 279 29.17 -18.73 -19.08
C ASP A 279 30.42 -17.87 -19.38
N ASP A 280 30.49 -16.62 -18.88
CA ASP A 280 31.61 -15.71 -19.14
C ASP A 280 32.32 -15.23 -17.86
N ARG A 281 32.71 -16.16 -16.98
CA ARG A 281 33.78 -15.99 -15.96
C ARG A 281 34.54 -17.27 -15.68
#